data_AF-A0A815BHJ4-F1
#
_entry.id   AF-A0A815BHJ4-F1
#
_cell.length_a   1.000
_cell.length_b   1.000
_cell.length_c   1.000
_cell.angle_alpha   90.00
_cell.angle_beta   90.00
_cell.angle_gamma   90.00
#
_symmetry.space_group_name_H-M   'P 1'
#
loop_
_entity.id
_entity.type
_entity.pdbx_description
1 polymer ?
#
loop_
_entity_poly.entity_id
_entity_poly.type
_entity_poly.pdbx_seq_one_letter_code
_entity_poly.pdbx_strand_id
1 'polypeptide(L)'
;MLLRAIRYCSTSQVYLNEREKLRMGLLLNKYPIKFIDQQFYRVLQKFNIDQPLTRNNYNALRQKVINTPFKEKVPVDYNRTMFVPVIYCSNMKAFPQKFHAL
;
A
#
# COMPACT_ATOMS: atom_id res chain seq x y z
N MET A 1 -0.75 0.25 3.72
CA MET A 1 -0.34 0.11 5.13
C MET A 1 1.06 -0.50 5.30
N LEU A 2 1.40 -1.60 4.60
CA LEU A 2 2.74 -2.21 4.70
C LEU A 2 3.92 -1.25 4.41
N LEU A 3 3.79 -0.38 3.41
CA LEU A 3 4.79 0.66 3.13
C LEU A 3 4.99 1.63 4.30
N ARG A 4 3.92 1.97 5.02
CA ARG A 4 4.03 2.80 6.23
C ARG A 4 4.80 2.06 7.32
N ALA A 5 4.56 0.75 7.49
CA ALA A 5 5.34 -0.06 8.43
C ALA A 5 6.84 -0.01 8.12
N ILE A 6 7.26 -0.20 6.86
CA ILE A 6 8.68 -0.12 6.48
C ILE A 6 9.27 1.28 6.76
N ARG A 7 8.51 2.35 6.51
CA ARG A 7 8.96 3.73 6.73
C ARG A 7 9.09 4.10 8.20
N TYR A 8 8.11 3.73 9.03
CA TYR A 8 8.04 4.19 10.42
C TYR A 8 8.68 3.23 11.43
N CYS A 9 8.73 1.93 11.15
CA CYS A 9 9.36 0.98 12.06
C CYS A 9 10.89 1.13 12.02
N SER A 10 11.49 1.50 13.15
CA SER A 10 12.94 1.73 13.30
C SER A 10 13.76 0.45 13.34
N THR A 11 13.16 -0.69 13.71
CA THR A 11 13.83 -1.98 13.81
C THR A 11 13.10 -3.06 13.02
N SER A 12 13.83 -4.09 12.61
CA SER A 12 13.27 -5.23 11.88
C SER A 12 12.20 -5.96 12.70
N GLN A 13 12.37 -6.05 14.02
CA GLN A 13 11.42 -6.71 14.90
C GLN A 13 10.08 -5.98 14.95
N VAL A 14 10.11 -4.65 15.07
CA VAL A 14 8.89 -3.83 15.09
C VAL A 14 8.18 -3.93 13.75
N TYR A 15 8.93 -3.94 12.64
CA TYR A 15 8.36 -4.18 11.31
C TYR A 15 7.70 -5.55 11.18
N LEU A 16 8.34 -6.63 11.66
CA LEU A 16 7.76 -7.97 11.62
C LEU A 16 6.45 -8.04 12.41
N ASN A 17 6.42 -7.45 13.61
CA ASN A 17 5.21 -7.40 14.43
C ASN A 17 4.08 -6.65 13.70
N GLU A 18 4.35 -5.50 13.09
CA GLU A 18 3.36 -4.76 12.31
C GLU A 18 2.91 -5.51 11.05
N ARG A 19 3.84 -6.20 10.36
CA ARG A 19 3.53 -7.04 9.22
C ARG A 19 2.58 -8.18 9.60
N GLU A 20 2.82 -8.86 10.73
CA GLU A 20 1.95 -9.93 11.21
C GLU A 20 0.59 -9.41 11.63
N LYS A 21 0.49 -8.25 12.30
CA LYS A 21 -0.81 -7.61 12.60
C LYS A 21 -1.59 -7.32 11.32
N LEU A 22 -0.94 -6.77 10.29
CA LEU A 22 -1.57 -6.51 9.00
C LEU A 22 -2.03 -7.81 8.32
N ARG A 23 -1.20 -8.85 8.35
CA ARG A 23 -1.54 -10.17 7.79
C ARG A 23 -2.74 -10.76 8.50
N MET A 24 -2.76 -10.73 9.84
CA MET A 24 -3.86 -11.20 10.66
C MET A 24 -5.16 -10.44 10.35
N GLY A 25 -5.10 -9.11 10.25
CA GLY A 25 -6.26 -8.31 9.88
C GLY A 25 -6.84 -8.68 8.51
N LEU A 26 -5.99 -8.99 7.52
CA LEU A 26 -6.45 -9.46 6.21
C LEU A 26 -7.02 -10.88 6.26
N LEU A 27 -6.43 -11.76 7.05
CA LEU A 27 -6.95 -13.11 7.25
C LEU A 27 -8.33 -13.11 7.93
N LEU A 28 -8.51 -12.27 8.96
CA LEU A 28 -9.80 -12.09 9.63
C LEU A 28 -10.89 -11.56 8.69
N ASN A 29 -10.52 -10.75 7.71
CA ASN A 29 -11.40 -10.28 6.65
C ASN A 29 -11.58 -11.31 5.50
N LYS A 30 -11.17 -12.57 5.70
CA LYS A 30 -11.32 -13.69 4.76
C LYS A 30 -10.63 -13.48 3.40
N TYR A 31 -9.57 -12.68 3.34
CA TYR A 31 -8.77 -12.59 2.11
C TYR A 31 -7.95 -13.87 1.89
N PRO A 32 -7.82 -14.39 0.65
CA PRO A 32 -7.01 -15.56 0.37
C PRO A 32 -5.53 -15.33 0.70
N ILE A 33 -4.86 -16.33 1.31
CA ILE A 33 -3.44 -16.24 1.68
C ILE A 33 -2.56 -15.84 0.49
N LYS A 34 -2.75 -16.50 -0.66
CA LYS A 34 -2.00 -16.21 -1.90
C LYS A 34 -2.16 -14.74 -2.33
N PHE A 35 -3.35 -14.16 -2.15
CA PHE A 35 -3.60 -12.76 -2.47
C PHE A 35 -2.83 -11.84 -1.52
N ILE A 36 -2.86 -12.11 -0.22
CA ILE A 36 -2.16 -11.31 0.79
C ILE A 36 -0.65 -11.32 0.52
N ASP A 37 -0.07 -12.50 0.31
CA ASP A 37 1.36 -12.65 0.05
C ASP A 37 1.76 -11.94 -1.26
N GLN A 38 0.93 -12.04 -2.31
CA GLN A 38 1.15 -11.33 -3.56
C GLN A 38 1.10 -9.80 -3.36
N GLN A 39 0.17 -9.27 -2.55
CA GLN A 39 0.13 -7.82 -2.27
C GLN A 39 1.37 -7.37 -1.51
N PHE A 40 1.84 -8.16 -0.54
CA PHE A 40 3.04 -7.82 0.23
C PHE A 40 4.28 -7.83 -0.67
N TYR A 41 4.39 -8.84 -1.53
CA TYR A 41 5.46 -8.94 -2.52
C TYR A 41 5.44 -7.77 -3.51
N ARG A 42 4.28 -7.41 -4.07
CA ARG A 42 4.13 -6.25 -4.97
C ARG A 42 4.59 -4.94 -4.33
N VAL A 43 4.36 -4.77 -3.02
CA VAL A 43 4.84 -3.58 -2.29
C VAL A 43 6.36 -3.56 -2.25
N LEU A 44 7.03 -4.69 -2.00
CA LEU A 44 8.49 -4.77 -1.97
C LEU A 44 9.11 -4.59 -3.37
N GLN A 45 8.52 -5.20 -4.39
CA GLN A 45 8.94 -5.04 -5.79
C GLN A 45 8.90 -3.58 -6.25
N LYS A 46 7.93 -2.76 -5.80
CA LYS A 46 7.89 -1.33 -6.13
C LYS A 46 9.14 -0.55 -5.71
N PHE A 47 9.92 -1.08 -4.77
CA PHE A 47 11.16 -0.49 -4.28
C PHE A 47 12.40 -1.29 -4.71
N ASN A 48 12.28 -2.20 -5.69
CA ASN A 48 13.34 -3.09 -6.15
C ASN A 48 13.96 -3.90 -5.01
N ILE A 49 13.11 -4.43 -4.12
CA ILE A 49 13.52 -5.27 -2.99
C ILE A 49 13.14 -6.71 -3.32
N ASP A 50 14.07 -7.46 -3.92
CA ASP A 50 13.88 -8.86 -4.29
C ASP A 50 14.42 -9.85 -3.25
N GLN A 51 14.99 -9.33 -2.16
CA GLN A 51 15.53 -10.12 -1.05
C GLN A 51 14.65 -10.06 0.20
N PRO A 52 14.64 -11.12 1.03
CA PRO A 52 13.93 -11.08 2.30
C PRO A 52 14.49 -10.00 3.23
N LEU A 53 13.60 -9.27 3.90
CA LEU A 53 13.95 -8.31 4.94
C LEU A 53 14.39 -9.07 6.21
N THR A 54 15.69 -9.06 6.47
CA THR A 54 16.34 -9.65 7.66
C THR A 54 16.81 -8.55 8.60
N ARG A 55 17.17 -8.91 9.84
CA ARG A 55 17.71 -7.95 10.81
C ARG A 55 18.94 -7.19 10.29
N ASN A 56 19.75 -7.84 9.44
CA ASN A 56 21.02 -7.31 8.94
C ASN A 56 20.83 -6.32 7.78
N ASN A 57 19.85 -6.55 6.90
CA ASN A 57 19.62 -5.71 5.71
C ASN A 57 18.47 -4.69 5.88
N TYR A 58 17.69 -4.80 6.95
CA TYR A 58 16.49 -3.98 7.17
C TYR A 58 16.76 -2.48 7.10
N ASN A 59 17.77 -2.00 7.81
CA ASN A 59 18.06 -0.55 7.86
C ASN A 59 18.48 0.00 6.49
N ALA A 60 19.30 -0.74 5.74
CA ALA A 60 19.71 -0.34 4.40
C ALA A 60 18.52 -0.30 3.43
N LEU A 61 17.64 -1.30 3.48
CA LEU A 61 16.43 -1.36 2.65
C LEU A 61 15.41 -0.28 3.04
N ARG A 62 15.24 -0.03 4.34
CA ARG A 62 14.40 1.07 4.85
C ARG A 62 14.86 2.41 4.33
N GLN A 63 16.17 2.68 4.33
CA GLN A 63 16.71 3.93 3.80
C GLN A 63 16.43 4.07 2.30
N LYS A 64 16.54 3.00 1.51
CA LYS A 64 16.13 3.04 0.09
C LYS A 64 14.67 3.47 -0.08
N VAL A 65 13.77 2.94 0.76
CA VAL A 65 12.33 3.26 0.72
C VAL A 65 12.02 4.70 1.15
N ILE A 66 12.80 5.24 2.09
CA ILE A 66 12.67 6.63 2.56
C ILE A 66 13.21 7.60 1.51
N ASN A 67 14.37 7.29 0.94
CA ASN A 67 15.06 8.13 -0.04
C ASN A 67 14.46 8.01 -1.45
N THR A 68 13.46 7.15 -1.65
CA THR A 68 12.79 7.05 -2.95
C THR A 68 12.08 8.39 -3.23
N PRO A 69 12.42 9.08 -4.34
CA PRO A 69 11.84 10.38 -4.64
C PRO A 69 10.33 10.27 -4.75
N PHE A 70 9.64 11.29 -4.26
CA PHE A 70 8.18 11.37 -4.33
C PHE A 70 7.77 11.39 -5.80
N LYS A 71 7.20 10.28 -6.30
CA LYS A 71 6.54 10.29 -7.60
C LYS A 71 5.30 11.15 -7.46
N GLU A 72 5.24 12.26 -8.21
CA GLU A 72 4.00 13.02 -8.35
C GLU A 72 2.88 12.06 -8.75
N LYS A 73 1.76 12.17 -8.04
CA LYS A 73 0.58 11.39 -8.38
C LYS A 73 0.14 11.86 -9.76
N VAL A 74 0.10 10.94 -10.72
CA VAL A 74 -0.48 11.20 -12.03
C VAL A 74 -1.91 11.71 -11.81
N PRO A 75 -2.33 12.80 -12.48
CA PRO A 75 -3.70 13.29 -12.37
C PRO A 75 -4.67 12.17 -12.75
N VAL A 76 -5.65 11.92 -11.89
CA VAL A 76 -6.65 10.88 -12.11
C VAL A 76 -7.63 11.39 -13.17
N ASP A 77 -7.76 10.69 -14.30
CA ASP A 77 -8.81 10.96 -15.27
C ASP A 77 -10.15 10.39 -14.75
N TYR A 78 -10.94 11.27 -14.14
CA TYR A 78 -12.24 10.93 -13.58
C TYR A 78 -13.28 10.50 -14.62
N ASN A 79 -13.05 10.77 -15.91
CA ASN A 79 -13.97 10.37 -16.98
C ASN A 79 -13.78 8.93 -17.44
N ARG A 80 -12.58 8.35 -17.23
CA ARG A 80 -12.22 7.00 -17.71
C ARG A 80 -12.02 5.97 -16.61
N THR A 81 -11.55 6.39 -15.43
CA THR A 81 -11.01 5.46 -14.41
C THR A 81 -11.98 5.14 -13.28
N MET A 82 -13.16 5.75 -13.28
CA MET A 82 -14.16 5.50 -12.27
C MET A 82 -14.95 4.25 -12.67
N PHE A 83 -14.56 3.09 -12.14
CA PHE A 83 -15.51 1.99 -12.02
C PHE A 83 -16.61 2.50 -11.10
N VAL A 84 -17.74 2.84 -11.69
CA VAL A 84 -18.91 3.32 -10.98
C VAL A 84 -19.80 2.09 -10.70
N PRO A 85 -19.72 1.43 -9.53
CA PRO A 85 -20.84 0.62 -9.03
C PRO A 85 -21.97 1.51 -8.48
N VAL A 86 -21.89 2.83 -8.69
CA VAL A 86 -22.81 3.86 -8.17
C VAL A 86 -23.63 4.52 -9.29
N ILE A 87 -23.90 3.82 -10.41
CA ILE A 87 -24.63 4.39 -11.58
C ILE A 87 -26.15 4.40 -11.36
N TYR A 88 -26.63 4.49 -10.11
CA TYR A 88 -28.06 4.55 -9.85
C TYR A 88 -28.58 5.96 -9.51
N CYS A 89 -27.70 6.95 -9.27
CA CYS A 89 -28.12 8.33 -9.01
C CYS A 89 -27.24 9.34 -9.75
N SER A 90 -27.83 10.16 -10.63
CA SER A 90 -27.18 11.27 -11.36
C SER A 90 -26.37 12.21 -10.45
N ASN A 91 -26.83 12.41 -9.21
CA ASN A 91 -26.18 13.24 -8.20
C ASN A 91 -24.82 12.69 -7.71
N MET A 92 -24.52 11.40 -7.88
CA MET A 92 -23.28 10.80 -7.40
C MET A 92 -22.12 10.85 -8.41
N LYS A 93 -22.39 11.27 -9.66
CA LYS A 93 -21.36 11.44 -10.71
C LYS A 93 -20.27 12.44 -10.31
N ALA A 94 -20.62 13.47 -9.56
CA ALA A 94 -19.70 14.53 -9.11
C ALA A 94 -19.09 14.27 -7.73
N PHE A 95 -19.50 13.20 -7.03
CA PHE A 95 -19.05 12.95 -5.65
C PHE A 95 -17.52 12.79 -5.55
N PRO A 96 -16.86 11.99 -6.42
CA PRO A 96 -15.42 11.79 -6.27
C PRO A 96 -14.60 13.05 -6.54
N GLN A 97 -15.07 13.92 -7.44
CA GLN A 97 -14.44 15.22 -7.67
C GLN A 97 -14.53 16.12 -6.43
N LYS A 98 -15.70 16.19 -5.79
CA LYS A 98 -15.90 16.98 -4.56
C LYS A 98 -15.10 16.42 -3.38
N PHE A 99 -15.05 15.10 -3.21
CA PHE A 99 -14.33 14.45 -2.12
C PHE A 99 -12.82 14.67 -2.19
N HIS A 100 -12.25 14.78 -3.40
CA HIS A 100 -10.81 15.01 -3.59
C HIS A 100 -10.41 16.48 -3.61
N ALA A 101 -11.36 17.42 -3.68
CA ALA A 101 -11.11 18.86 -3.69
C ALA A 101 -11.15 19.50 -2.28
N LEU A 102 -11.70 18.80 -1.28
CA LEU A 102 -11.64 19.15 0.14
C LEU A 102 -10.41 18.52 0.80
#